data_AF-A0AA43RP39-F1
#
_entry.id   AF-A0AA43RP39-F1
#
_cell.length_a   1.000
_cell.length_b   1.000
_cell.length_c   1.000
_cell.angle_alpha   90.00
_cell.angle_beta   90.00
_cell.angle_gamma   90.00
#
_symmetry.space_group_name_H-M   'P 1'
#
loop_
_entity.id
_entity.type
_entity.pdbx_description
1 polymer ?
#
loop_
_entity_poly.entity_id
_entity_poly.type
_entity_poly.pdbx_seq_one_letter_code
_entity_poly.pdbx_strand_id
1 'polypeptide(L)'
;MNKLKDDRGSFTIEASILLPMVMCITMLLLFFCLYSYQKSMLLQVASGAAERAAYNWDNSHKEVSGSYAAGEYDSLYWRIGDDALLASLFGGEAGKGGATIQLPGEVSDESDLPDLKLRHSSSMIPNNMPGNMNYEYTLTGRKVSGELNRLLHLPVLDEVLSDEAKPTVRTQSIIAEPVEFIRTVDLMRYFGAKFKGGSEGTSGSGVHMEKKDASAMMTKLQDK
;
A
#
# COMPACT_ATOMS: atom_id res chain seq x y z
N MET A 1 10.18 -62.97 45.49
CA MET A 1 10.30 -61.86 44.54
C MET A 1 8.97 -61.68 43.83
N ASN A 2 8.27 -60.57 44.08
CA ASN A 2 7.23 -59.95 43.23
C ASN A 2 6.40 -58.98 44.08
N LYS A 3 7.00 -57.83 44.44
CA LYS A 3 6.33 -56.67 45.08
C LYS A 3 6.42 -55.41 44.20
N LEU A 4 6.56 -55.58 42.89
CA LEU A 4 6.75 -54.48 41.92
C LEU A 4 5.60 -54.37 40.91
N LYS A 5 4.46 -55.02 41.16
CA LYS A 5 3.27 -54.97 40.30
C LYS A 5 2.08 -54.48 41.13
N ASP A 6 2.10 -53.20 41.49
CA ASP A 6 0.96 -52.54 42.13
C ASP A 6 0.54 -51.36 41.23
N ASP A 7 -0.61 -51.52 40.55
CA ASP A 7 -1.12 -50.56 39.55
C ASP A 7 -1.65 -49.26 40.17
N ARG A 8 -1.72 -49.18 41.51
CA ARG A 8 -2.21 -48.00 42.24
C ARG A 8 -1.34 -46.75 42.07
N GLY A 9 -0.04 -46.92 41.85
CA GLY A 9 0.88 -45.82 41.55
C GLY A 9 0.71 -45.29 40.12
N SER A 10 0.32 -46.16 39.18
CA SER A 10 0.18 -45.83 37.75
C SER A 10 -0.87 -44.74 37.52
N PHE A 11 -2.02 -44.81 38.21
CA PHE A 11 -3.09 -43.83 38.07
C PHE A 11 -2.67 -42.42 38.50
N THR A 12 -1.85 -42.31 39.56
CA THR A 12 -1.38 -41.01 40.05
C THR A 12 -0.33 -40.42 39.11
N ILE A 13 0.57 -41.27 38.59
CA ILE A 13 1.59 -40.87 37.61
C ILE A 13 0.92 -40.42 36.31
N GLU A 14 -0.03 -41.20 35.80
CA GLU A 14 -0.77 -40.87 34.57
C GLU A 14 -1.52 -39.55 34.70
N ALA A 15 -2.25 -39.34 35.81
CA ALA A 15 -2.95 -38.08 36.09
C ALA A 15 -1.98 -36.89 36.25
N SER A 16 -0.81 -37.10 36.85
CA SER A 16 0.20 -36.06 37.04
C SER A 16 0.90 -35.62 35.74
N ILE A 17 0.85 -36.45 34.69
CA ILE A 17 1.36 -36.12 33.35
C ILE A 17 0.24 -35.55 32.47
N LEU A 18 -0.97 -36.10 32.58
CA LEU A 18 -2.13 -35.66 31.78
C LEU A 18 -2.49 -34.20 32.05
N LEU A 19 -2.53 -33.79 33.33
CA LEU A 19 -2.88 -32.41 33.71
C LEU A 19 -1.95 -31.35 33.08
N PRO A 20 -0.61 -31.40 33.27
CA PRO A 20 0.29 -30.43 32.65
C PRO A 20 0.30 -30.55 31.12
N MET A 21 0.10 -31.76 30.55
CA MET A 21 0.00 -31.92 29.10
C MET A 21 -1.22 -31.18 28.54
N VAL A 22 -2.40 -31.36 29.16
CA VAL A 22 -3.61 -30.63 28.77
C VAL A 22 -3.43 -29.13 28.95
N MET A 23 -2.84 -28.68 30.06
CA MET A 23 -2.53 -27.27 30.30
C MET A 23 -1.58 -26.68 29.25
N CYS A 24 -0.55 -27.42 28.84
CA CYS A 24 0.34 -26.99 27.75
C CYS A 24 -0.41 -26.88 26.42
N ILE A 25 -1.26 -27.85 26.09
CA ILE A 25 -2.06 -27.83 24.86
C ILE A 25 -3.02 -26.64 24.87
N THR A 26 -3.71 -26.36 25.99
CA THR A 26 -4.61 -25.21 26.08
C THR A 26 -3.84 -23.89 25.99
N MET A 27 -2.66 -23.78 26.61
CA MET A 27 -1.81 -22.59 26.51
C MET A 27 -1.36 -22.34 25.05
N LEU A 28 -0.93 -23.39 24.34
CA LEU A 28 -0.55 -23.30 22.93
C LEU A 28 -1.73 -22.86 22.06
N LEU A 29 -2.94 -23.39 22.31
CA LEU A 29 -4.14 -22.98 21.60
C LEU A 29 -4.50 -21.51 21.87
N LEU A 30 -4.33 -21.03 23.09
CA LEU A 30 -4.55 -19.61 23.43
C LEU A 30 -3.57 -18.70 22.68
N PHE A 31 -2.28 -19.05 22.65
CA PHE A 31 -1.29 -18.28 21.90
C PHE A 31 -1.57 -18.29 20.40
N PHE A 32 -1.96 -19.44 19.84
CA PHE A 32 -2.35 -19.53 18.44
C PHE A 32 -3.57 -18.65 18.12
N CYS A 33 -4.58 -18.65 18.98
CA CYS A 33 -5.76 -17.80 18.84
C CYS A 33 -5.37 -16.31 18.87
N LEU A 34 -4.53 -15.91 19.83
CA LEU A 34 -4.04 -14.54 19.95
C LEU A 34 -3.27 -14.09 18.70
N TYR A 35 -2.37 -14.94 18.20
CA TYR A 35 -1.59 -14.68 16.99
C TYR A 35 -2.50 -14.50 15.76
N SER A 36 -3.47 -15.41 15.58
CA SER A 36 -4.44 -15.33 14.49
C SER A 36 -5.29 -14.06 14.56
N TYR A 37 -5.77 -13.71 15.77
CA TYR A 37 -6.52 -12.48 16.00
C TYR A 37 -5.70 -11.24 15.62
N GLN A 38 -4.44 -11.17 16.05
CA GLN A 38 -3.58 -10.03 15.76
C GLN A 38 -3.28 -9.89 14.28
N LYS A 39 -3.03 -10.99 13.56
CA LYS A 39 -2.85 -10.98 12.11
C LYS A 39 -4.10 -10.50 11.37
N SER A 40 -5.28 -10.97 11.78
CA SER A 40 -6.56 -10.55 11.21
C SER A 40 -6.85 -9.07 11.45
N MET A 41 -6.62 -8.59 12.67
CA MET A 41 -6.75 -7.17 13.02
C MET A 41 -5.80 -6.30 12.17
N LEU A 42 -4.54 -6.72 12.02
CA LEU A 42 -3.55 -5.99 11.21
C LEU A 42 -3.96 -5.91 9.74
N LEU A 43 -4.51 -7.00 9.20
CA LEU A 43 -5.07 -7.05 7.85
C LEU A 43 -6.23 -6.09 7.66
N GLN A 44 -7.17 -6.04 8.62
CA GLN A 44 -8.31 -5.14 8.55
C GLN A 44 -7.88 -3.67 8.57
N VAL A 45 -6.92 -3.31 9.42
CA VAL A 45 -6.38 -1.94 9.48
C VAL A 45 -5.63 -1.60 8.19
N ALA A 46 -4.76 -2.48 7.71
CA ALA A 46 -4.01 -2.27 6.47
C ALA A 46 -4.94 -2.11 5.26
N SER A 47 -5.94 -2.98 5.11
CA SER A 47 -6.93 -2.93 4.02
C SER A 47 -7.75 -1.66 4.08
N GLY A 48 -8.27 -1.31 5.26
CA GLY A 48 -9.06 -0.08 5.44
C GLY A 48 -8.27 1.19 5.13
N ALA A 49 -6.97 1.22 5.47
CA ALA A 49 -6.09 2.34 5.14
C ALA A 49 -5.78 2.40 3.63
N ALA A 50 -5.48 1.27 2.99
CA ALA A 50 -5.23 1.19 1.55
C ALA A 50 -6.48 1.54 0.72
N GLU A 51 -7.66 1.06 1.13
CA GLU A 51 -8.94 1.38 0.50
C GLU A 51 -9.28 2.86 0.61
N ARG A 52 -9.05 3.47 1.78
CA ARG A 52 -9.26 4.90 1.95
C ARG A 52 -8.28 5.74 1.15
N ALA A 53 -7.01 5.35 1.11
CA ALA A 53 -6.02 6.00 0.26
C ALA A 53 -6.46 5.95 -1.21
N ALA A 54 -6.97 4.80 -1.68
CA ALA A 54 -7.49 4.69 -3.03
C ALA A 54 -8.77 5.51 -3.28
N TYR A 55 -9.68 5.55 -2.30
CA TYR A 55 -10.95 6.27 -2.40
C TYR A 55 -10.81 7.80 -2.39
N ASN A 56 -9.87 8.31 -1.58
CA ASN A 56 -9.58 9.74 -1.47
C ASN A 56 -8.50 10.22 -2.46
N TRP A 57 -8.03 9.36 -3.37
CA TRP A 57 -6.91 9.68 -4.26
C TRP A 57 -7.19 10.87 -5.20
N ASP A 58 -8.46 11.11 -5.52
CA ASP A 58 -8.89 12.16 -6.44
C ASP A 58 -8.71 13.58 -5.88
N ASN A 59 -8.77 13.76 -4.56
CA ASN A 59 -8.56 15.05 -3.88
C ASN A 59 -7.92 14.86 -2.50
N SER A 60 -6.78 15.51 -2.26
CA SER A 60 -6.06 15.43 -0.98
C SER A 60 -6.82 16.02 0.23
N HIS A 61 -7.79 16.91 -0.01
CA HIS A 61 -8.57 17.58 1.05
C HIS A 61 -9.83 16.81 1.47
N LYS A 62 -10.03 15.59 0.95
CA LYS A 62 -11.18 14.77 1.32
C LYS A 62 -11.12 14.28 2.74
N GLU A 63 -12.16 14.60 3.51
CA GLU A 63 -12.38 14.04 4.82
C GLU A 63 -12.74 12.54 4.77
N VAL A 64 -12.80 11.93 5.96
CA VAL A 64 -13.21 10.54 6.17
C VAL A 64 -14.61 10.24 5.63
N SER A 65 -15.49 11.24 5.64
CA SER A 65 -16.86 11.21 5.11
C SER A 65 -16.92 11.30 3.58
N GLY A 66 -15.80 11.63 2.93
CA GLY A 66 -15.72 11.90 1.48
C GLY A 66 -16.10 13.33 1.09
N SER A 67 -16.48 14.19 2.05
CA SER A 67 -16.71 15.62 1.80
C SER A 67 -15.40 16.41 1.83
N TYR A 68 -15.38 17.52 1.09
CA TYR A 68 -14.32 18.53 1.13
C TYR A 68 -14.99 19.90 0.89
N ALA A 69 -14.38 20.97 1.41
CA ALA A 69 -14.97 22.31 1.30
C ALA A 69 -14.88 22.86 -0.14
N ALA A 70 -15.84 23.72 -0.51
CA ALA A 70 -15.82 24.35 -1.82
C ALA A 70 -14.59 25.28 -1.93
N GLY A 71 -13.71 24.99 -2.89
CA GLY A 71 -12.44 25.72 -3.10
C GLY A 71 -11.21 24.89 -2.74
N GLU A 72 -11.37 23.83 -1.95
CA GLU A 72 -10.31 22.90 -1.56
C GLU A 72 -10.16 21.79 -2.61
N TYR A 73 -9.59 22.15 -3.75
CA TYR A 73 -9.32 21.24 -4.85
C TYR A 73 -7.83 21.17 -5.14
N ASP A 74 -7.34 19.96 -5.38
CA ASP A 74 -6.01 19.79 -5.96
C ASP A 74 -5.92 20.46 -7.34
N SER A 75 -4.70 20.82 -7.76
CA SER A 75 -4.49 21.55 -9.01
C SER A 75 -5.00 20.79 -10.25
N LEU A 76 -5.62 21.46 -11.24
CA LEU A 76 -6.25 20.76 -12.38
C LEU A 76 -5.33 19.77 -13.13
N TYR A 77 -4.02 20.03 -13.11
CA TYR A 77 -3.01 19.27 -13.84
C TYR A 77 -2.09 18.43 -12.95
N TRP A 78 -2.38 18.29 -11.65
CA TRP A 78 -1.55 17.49 -10.74
C TRP A 78 -1.34 16.05 -11.24
N ARG A 79 -2.33 15.47 -11.94
CA ARG A 79 -2.26 14.12 -12.53
C ARG A 79 -1.17 13.99 -13.60
N ILE A 80 -0.81 15.08 -14.24
CA ILE A 80 0.15 15.11 -15.35
C ILE A 80 1.55 15.42 -14.82
N GLY A 81 1.67 16.37 -13.88
CA GLY A 81 2.93 16.78 -13.27
C GLY A 81 3.37 15.89 -12.11
N ASP A 82 2.51 15.76 -11.09
CA ASP A 82 2.88 15.25 -9.77
C ASP A 82 2.58 13.73 -9.62
N ASP A 83 1.65 13.19 -10.42
CA ASP A 83 1.20 11.78 -10.34
C ASP A 83 2.01 10.81 -11.23
N ALA A 84 3.20 11.23 -11.67
CA ALA A 84 4.14 10.47 -12.52
C ALA A 84 3.57 9.89 -13.84
N LEU A 85 2.38 10.34 -14.27
CA LEU A 85 1.72 9.88 -15.49
C LEU A 85 2.59 10.13 -16.73
N LEU A 86 3.13 11.34 -16.89
CA LEU A 86 3.96 11.67 -18.06
C LEU A 86 5.26 10.88 -18.09
N ALA A 87 5.90 10.67 -16.94
CA ALA A 87 7.10 9.85 -16.83
C ALA A 87 6.82 8.42 -17.29
N SER A 88 5.69 7.85 -16.87
CA SER A 88 5.23 6.51 -17.28
C SER A 88 4.88 6.41 -18.77
N LEU A 89 4.23 7.44 -19.36
CA LEU A 89 3.83 7.43 -20.77
C LEU A 89 4.99 7.65 -21.75
N PHE A 90 5.94 8.51 -21.40
CA PHE A 90 7.02 8.93 -22.31
C PHE A 90 8.36 8.25 -22.02
N GLY A 91 8.41 7.32 -21.05
CA GLY A 91 9.58 6.51 -20.75
C GLY A 91 10.75 7.32 -20.20
N GLY A 92 10.47 8.42 -19.49
CA GLY A 92 11.51 9.22 -18.86
C GLY A 92 12.21 8.43 -17.75
N GLU A 93 13.54 8.51 -17.67
CA GLU A 93 14.36 7.96 -16.57
C GLU A 93 14.06 8.59 -15.19
N ALA A 94 13.13 9.54 -15.12
CA ALA A 94 12.63 10.10 -13.87
C ALA A 94 11.77 9.06 -13.15
N GLY A 95 12.45 8.19 -12.38
CA GLY A 95 11.97 7.49 -11.18
C GLY A 95 10.66 6.71 -11.33
N LYS A 96 10.71 5.39 -11.11
CA LYS A 96 9.54 4.52 -10.85
C LYS A 96 8.34 5.32 -10.32
N GLY A 97 7.35 5.58 -11.16
CA GLY A 97 6.22 6.43 -10.83
C GLY A 97 5.49 5.88 -9.61
N GLY A 98 5.61 6.59 -8.49
CA GLY A 98 5.16 6.11 -7.20
C GLY A 98 5.72 6.91 -6.04
N ALA A 99 5.08 6.76 -4.90
CA ALA A 99 5.40 7.46 -3.66
C ALA A 99 5.45 6.43 -2.52
N THR A 100 6.50 6.43 -1.70
CA THR A 100 6.63 5.50 -0.58
C THR A 100 6.78 6.27 0.72
N ILE A 101 5.86 6.03 1.65
CA ILE A 101 5.91 6.61 2.99
C ILE A 101 6.13 5.52 4.05
N GLN A 102 6.82 5.88 5.12
CA GLN A 102 6.94 5.09 6.34
C GLN A 102 5.81 5.44 7.30
N LEU A 103 5.29 4.43 7.99
CA LEU A 103 4.19 4.52 8.95
C LEU A 103 4.73 4.30 10.37
N PRO A 104 4.25 5.05 11.37
CA PRO A 104 3.35 6.21 11.27
C PRO A 104 4.11 7.43 10.70
N GLY A 105 3.47 8.17 9.79
CA GLY A 105 4.05 9.37 9.18
C GLY A 105 3.24 10.61 9.54
N GLU A 106 3.87 11.62 10.13
CA GLU A 106 3.23 12.93 10.31
C GLU A 106 3.06 13.63 8.95
N VAL A 107 1.98 14.39 8.79
CA VAL A 107 1.77 15.21 7.59
C VAL A 107 2.78 16.35 7.64
N SER A 108 3.59 16.49 6.59
CA SER A 108 4.54 17.60 6.43
C SER A 108 4.16 18.37 5.17
N ASP A 109 4.08 19.70 5.27
CA ASP A 109 3.60 20.54 4.17
C ASP A 109 4.61 20.66 2.99
N GLU A 110 5.84 20.19 3.17
CA GLU A 110 6.90 20.20 2.14
C GLU A 110 6.97 18.91 1.31
N SER A 111 6.02 17.98 1.44
CA SER A 111 6.04 16.72 0.66
C SER A 111 5.29 16.81 -0.66
N ASP A 112 5.76 16.06 -1.67
CA ASP A 112 5.06 15.88 -2.95
C ASP A 112 3.60 15.45 -2.75
N LEU A 113 2.71 15.87 -3.65
CA LEU A 113 1.27 15.63 -3.52
C LEU A 113 0.89 14.14 -3.29
N PRO A 114 1.51 13.15 -3.96
CA PRO A 114 1.24 11.74 -3.69
C PRO A 114 1.65 11.31 -2.27
N ASP A 115 2.75 11.84 -1.73
CA ASP A 115 3.18 11.56 -0.36
C ASP A 115 2.19 12.16 0.64
N LEU A 116 1.72 13.39 0.39
CA LEU A 116 0.72 14.05 1.22
C LEU A 116 -0.60 13.26 1.26
N LYS A 117 -1.05 12.73 0.12
CA LYS A 117 -2.24 11.87 0.01
C LYS A 117 -2.12 10.56 0.79
N LEU A 118 -0.95 9.93 0.71
CA LEU A 118 -0.66 8.71 1.49
C LEU A 118 -0.60 9.04 2.99
N ARG A 119 0.03 10.14 3.39
CA ARG A 119 0.13 10.57 4.79
C ARG A 119 -1.23 10.91 5.37
N HIS A 120 -2.07 11.62 4.63
CA HIS A 120 -3.44 11.91 5.05
C HIS A 120 -4.22 10.62 5.34
N SER A 121 -4.06 9.61 4.50
CA SER A 121 -4.69 8.28 4.68
C SER A 121 -4.07 7.47 5.82
N SER A 122 -2.80 7.72 6.14
CA SER A 122 -2.09 7.07 7.26
C SER A 122 -2.56 7.52 8.65
N SER A 123 -3.23 8.67 8.75
CA SER A 123 -3.76 9.21 10.03
C SER A 123 -4.71 8.25 10.76
N MET A 124 -5.30 7.27 10.06
CA MET A 124 -6.16 6.25 10.65
C MET A 124 -5.41 5.06 11.26
N ILE A 125 -4.12 4.94 10.99
CA ILE A 125 -3.31 3.83 11.46
C ILE A 125 -2.80 4.19 12.87
N PRO A 126 -3.07 3.35 13.89
CA PRO A 126 -2.56 3.60 15.23
C PRO A 126 -1.02 3.65 15.25
N ASN A 127 -0.46 4.53 16.09
CA ASN A 127 1.00 4.74 16.22
C ASN A 127 1.81 3.49 16.60
N ASN A 128 1.15 2.40 17.02
CA ASN A 128 1.80 1.15 17.44
C ASN A 128 1.95 0.11 16.31
N MET A 129 1.66 0.48 15.06
CA MET A 129 1.75 -0.40 13.90
C MET A 129 2.71 0.19 12.86
N PRO A 130 4.03 -0.01 13.00
CA PRO A 130 4.99 0.45 12.02
C PRO A 130 4.81 -0.28 10.68
N GLY A 131 5.13 0.38 9.59
CA GLY A 131 4.92 -0.18 8.26
C GLY A 131 5.31 0.76 7.14
N ASN A 132 4.96 0.40 5.91
CA ASN A 132 5.14 1.24 4.73
C ASN A 132 3.86 1.30 3.93
N MET A 133 3.57 2.46 3.33
CA MET A 133 2.52 2.59 2.32
C MET A 133 3.15 3.09 1.02
N ASN A 134 2.81 2.45 -0.08
CA ASN A 134 3.36 2.73 -1.39
C ASN A 134 2.27 2.98 -2.41
N TYR A 135 2.39 4.06 -3.16
CA TYR A 135 1.65 4.34 -4.37
C TYR A 135 2.48 3.94 -5.60
N GLU A 136 1.83 3.38 -6.62
CA GLU A 136 2.49 3.07 -7.89
C GLU A 136 1.53 3.34 -9.06
N TYR A 137 2.05 4.03 -10.08
CA TYR A 137 1.38 4.25 -11.36
C TYR A 137 1.98 3.35 -12.43
N THR A 138 1.19 2.42 -12.97
CA THR A 138 1.60 1.57 -14.10
C THR A 138 0.64 1.72 -15.28
N LEU A 139 1.05 1.23 -16.46
CA LEU A 139 0.18 1.18 -17.66
C LEU A 139 -1.12 0.40 -17.42
N THR A 140 -1.14 -0.52 -16.46
CA THR A 140 -2.34 -1.30 -16.10
C THR A 140 -3.26 -0.58 -15.11
N GLY A 141 -2.82 0.56 -14.56
CA GLY A 141 -3.59 1.37 -13.63
C GLY A 141 -2.80 1.83 -12.41
N ARG A 142 -3.53 2.47 -11.49
CA ARG A 142 -3.00 3.05 -10.25
C ARG A 142 -3.34 2.15 -9.07
N LYS A 143 -2.36 1.92 -8.19
CA LYS A 143 -2.51 1.06 -7.01
C LYS A 143 -1.85 1.67 -5.78
N VAL A 144 -2.47 1.47 -4.63
CA VAL A 144 -1.90 1.74 -3.31
C VAL A 144 -1.68 0.42 -2.61
N SER A 145 -0.48 0.21 -2.07
CA SER A 145 -0.10 -0.97 -1.31
C SER A 145 0.26 -0.57 0.11
N GLY A 146 -0.20 -1.31 1.11
CA GLY A 146 0.15 -1.11 2.51
C GLY A 146 0.79 -2.36 3.10
N GLU A 147 1.95 -2.21 3.74
CA GLU A 147 2.61 -3.22 4.54
C GLU A 147 2.61 -2.77 6.00
N LEU A 148 1.96 -3.53 6.88
CA LEU A 148 1.93 -3.26 8.31
C LEU A 148 2.58 -4.41 9.08
N ASN A 149 3.32 -4.03 10.11
CA ASN A 149 4.02 -4.93 11.01
C ASN A 149 3.56 -4.68 12.44
N ARG A 150 3.41 -5.75 13.22
CA ARG A 150 3.26 -5.64 14.66
C ARG A 150 4.31 -6.48 15.36
N LEU A 151 5.12 -5.84 16.19
CA LEU A 151 6.07 -6.55 17.03
C LEU A 151 5.29 -7.21 18.18
N LEU A 152 5.24 -8.53 18.18
CA LEU A 152 4.79 -9.31 19.31
C LEU A 152 6.00 -10.06 19.83
N HIS A 153 6.33 -9.84 21.09
CA HIS A 153 7.35 -10.62 21.74
C HIS A 153 6.67 -11.78 22.45
N LEU A 154 6.63 -12.96 21.81
CA LEU A 154 6.06 -14.17 22.38
C LEU A 154 7.20 -15.19 22.54
N PRO A 155 7.97 -15.14 23.63
CA PRO A 155 9.24 -15.88 23.77
C PRO A 155 9.11 -17.40 23.60
N VAL A 156 7.91 -17.97 23.75
CA VAL A 156 7.66 -19.41 23.56
C VAL A 156 7.32 -19.75 22.10
N LEU A 157 6.77 -18.80 21.34
CA LEU A 157 6.35 -18.99 19.95
C LEU A 157 7.38 -18.48 18.94
N ASP A 158 8.27 -17.55 19.34
CA ASP A 158 9.32 -17.00 18.46
C ASP A 158 10.20 -18.11 17.85
N GLU A 159 10.50 -19.16 18.61
CA GLU A 159 11.33 -20.30 18.16
C GLU A 159 10.55 -21.34 17.36
N VAL A 160 9.23 -21.44 17.58
CA VAL A 160 8.36 -22.41 16.89
C VAL A 160 7.86 -21.86 15.54
N LEU A 161 7.70 -20.55 15.44
CA LEU A 161 7.11 -19.89 14.28
C LEU A 161 8.21 -19.36 13.35
N SER A 162 8.16 -19.74 12.07
CA SER A 162 9.16 -19.33 11.06
C SER A 162 9.26 -17.82 10.80
N ASP A 163 8.36 -17.02 11.38
CA ASP A 163 8.28 -15.57 11.23
C ASP A 163 8.63 -14.83 12.54
N GLU A 164 9.30 -15.50 13.49
CA GLU A 164 9.71 -14.95 14.81
C GLU A 164 8.54 -14.28 15.58
N ALA A 165 7.32 -14.79 15.40
CA ALA A 165 6.06 -14.20 15.88
C ALA A 165 5.86 -12.70 15.52
N LYS A 166 6.44 -12.22 14.42
CA LYS A 166 6.26 -10.86 13.90
C LYS A 166 5.24 -10.86 12.74
N PRO A 167 3.92 -10.81 13.02
CA PRO A 167 2.92 -10.82 11.97
C PRO A 167 3.10 -9.62 11.04
N THR A 168 3.45 -9.94 9.81
CA THR A 168 3.54 -9.00 8.68
C THR A 168 2.34 -9.21 7.78
N VAL A 169 1.69 -8.12 7.37
CA VAL A 169 0.57 -8.16 6.44
C VAL A 169 0.77 -7.18 5.30
N ARG A 170 0.51 -7.66 4.08
CA ARG A 170 0.52 -6.86 2.85
C ARG A 170 -0.88 -6.77 2.28
N THR A 171 -1.28 -5.56 1.91
CA THR A 171 -2.57 -5.24 1.32
C THR A 171 -2.39 -4.36 0.10
N GLN A 172 -3.33 -4.44 -0.83
CA GLN A 172 -3.32 -3.65 -2.06
C GLN A 172 -4.74 -3.21 -2.37
N SER A 173 -4.89 -1.97 -2.83
CA SER A 173 -6.14 -1.40 -3.32
C SER A 173 -5.90 -0.67 -4.64
N ILE A 174 -6.90 -0.72 -5.52
CA ILE A 174 -6.84 -0.13 -6.86
C ILE A 174 -7.59 1.21 -6.84
N ILE A 175 -6.98 2.23 -7.41
CA ILE A 175 -7.62 3.54 -7.59
C ILE A 175 -8.51 3.47 -8.83
N ALA A 176 -9.83 3.47 -8.61
CA ALA A 176 -10.83 3.34 -9.67
C ALA A 176 -11.32 4.71 -10.15
N GLU A 177 -10.65 5.28 -11.15
CA GLU A 177 -11.07 6.53 -11.82
C GLU A 177 -11.37 6.26 -13.32
N PRO A 178 -12.56 5.75 -13.68
CA PRO A 178 -12.86 5.33 -15.05
C PRO A 178 -12.81 6.49 -16.06
N VAL A 179 -13.22 7.69 -15.65
CA VAL A 179 -13.19 8.89 -16.51
C VAL A 179 -11.74 9.30 -16.83
N GLU A 180 -10.85 9.27 -15.83
CA GLU A 180 -9.43 9.57 -16.02
C GLU A 180 -8.73 8.49 -16.86
N PHE A 181 -9.15 7.23 -16.74
CA PHE A 181 -8.64 6.16 -17.60
C PHE A 181 -8.95 6.44 -19.08
N ILE A 182 -10.20 6.78 -19.42
CA ILE A 182 -10.57 7.12 -20.80
C ILE A 182 -9.79 8.33 -21.29
N ARG A 183 -9.65 9.37 -20.45
CA ARG A 183 -8.87 10.57 -20.81
C ARG A 183 -7.41 10.23 -21.08
N THR A 184 -6.80 9.37 -20.27
CA THR A 184 -5.41 8.94 -20.43
C THR A 184 -5.22 8.10 -21.70
N VAL A 185 -6.17 7.21 -22.00
CA VAL A 185 -6.16 6.42 -23.25
C VAL A 185 -6.32 7.31 -24.47
N ASP A 186 -7.21 8.29 -24.46
CA ASP A 186 -7.37 9.21 -25.58
C ASP A 186 -6.17 10.15 -25.72
N LEU A 187 -5.57 10.60 -24.61
CA LEU A 187 -4.30 11.33 -24.60
C LEU A 187 -3.21 10.52 -25.30
N MET A 188 -3.03 9.25 -24.89
CA MET A 188 -2.07 8.33 -25.51
C MET A 188 -2.35 8.13 -27.00
N ARG A 189 -3.62 7.96 -27.39
CA ARG A 189 -4.01 7.80 -28.79
C ARG A 189 -3.72 9.06 -29.61
N TYR A 190 -4.07 10.23 -29.08
CA TYR A 190 -3.89 11.52 -29.74
C TYR A 190 -2.40 11.82 -29.93
N PHE A 191 -1.61 11.75 -28.85
CA PHE A 191 -0.17 11.98 -28.93
C PHE A 191 0.53 10.89 -29.74
N GLY A 192 0.14 9.62 -29.58
CA GLY A 192 0.66 8.51 -30.37
C GLY A 192 0.42 8.69 -31.87
N ALA A 193 -0.78 9.08 -32.28
CA ALA A 193 -1.09 9.41 -33.67
C ALA A 193 -0.29 10.63 -34.17
N LYS A 194 -0.16 11.67 -33.34
CA LYS A 194 0.63 12.87 -33.64
C LYS A 194 2.11 12.56 -33.83
N PHE A 195 2.68 11.65 -33.04
CA PHE A 195 4.08 11.22 -33.17
C PHE A 195 4.31 10.23 -34.32
N LYS A 196 3.32 9.38 -34.63
CA LYS A 196 3.40 8.42 -35.76
C LYS A 196 3.16 9.09 -37.13
N GLY A 197 2.42 10.20 -37.17
CA GLY A 197 2.16 10.99 -38.38
C GLY A 197 3.36 11.73 -38.96
N GLY A 198 4.57 11.58 -38.40
CA GLY A 198 5.81 12.18 -38.90
C GLY A 198 6.46 11.46 -40.09
N SER A 199 5.87 10.39 -40.65
CA SER A 199 6.49 9.62 -41.74
C SER A 199 5.84 9.77 -43.12
N GLU A 200 4.65 10.34 -43.25
CA GLU A 200 4.03 10.55 -44.56
C GLU A 200 3.37 11.92 -44.63
N GLY A 201 3.89 12.73 -45.55
CA GLY A 201 3.49 14.12 -45.74
C GLY A 201 2.01 14.26 -46.05
N THR A 202 1.32 15.10 -45.28
CA THR A 202 0.14 15.80 -45.75
C THR A 202 0.10 17.15 -45.08
N SER A 203 0.22 18.18 -45.92
CA SER A 203 0.06 19.60 -45.60
C SER A 203 -1.25 19.85 -44.85
N GLY A 204 -1.14 20.17 -43.56
CA GLY A 204 -2.25 20.65 -42.75
C GLY A 204 -1.68 21.23 -41.47
N SER A 205 -1.82 22.55 -41.31
CA SER A 205 -1.31 23.37 -40.21
C SER A 205 -1.64 22.82 -38.81
N GLY A 206 -0.85 21.88 -38.31
CA GLY A 206 -0.85 21.42 -36.95
C GLY A 206 0.59 21.45 -36.44
N VAL A 207 0.85 22.25 -35.40
CA VAL A 207 2.18 22.42 -34.80
C VAL A 207 2.80 21.05 -34.51
N HIS A 208 3.76 20.66 -35.36
CA HIS A 208 4.59 19.48 -35.21
C HIS A 208 5.54 19.74 -34.04
N MET A 209 5.64 18.79 -33.12
CA MET A 209 6.48 18.90 -31.94
C MET A 209 7.48 17.74 -32.01
N GLU A 210 8.76 18.04 -32.27
CA GLU A 210 9.80 17.02 -32.26
C GLU A 210 9.95 16.43 -30.85
N LYS A 211 10.35 15.16 -30.76
CA LYS A 211 10.63 14.48 -29.47
C LYS A 211 11.62 15.28 -28.60
N LYS A 212 12.53 16.02 -29.23
CA LYS A 212 13.55 16.85 -28.57
C LYS A 212 12.95 18.14 -27.96
N ASP A 213 11.89 18.69 -28.56
CA ASP A 213 11.18 19.86 -28.04
C ASP A 213 10.24 19.48 -26.89
N ALA A 214 9.69 18.26 -26.91
CA ALA A 214 8.88 17.72 -25.83
C ALA A 214 9.69 17.52 -24.54
N SER A 215 10.90 16.95 -24.63
CA SER A 215 11.77 16.82 -23.46
C SER A 215 12.23 18.18 -22.93
N ALA A 216 12.48 19.15 -23.82
CA ALA A 216 12.85 20.52 -23.41
C ALA A 216 11.69 21.28 -22.73
N MET A 217 10.43 21.04 -23.13
CA MET A 217 9.26 21.59 -22.44
C MET A 217 9.05 20.97 -21.05
N MET A 218 9.33 19.67 -20.89
CA MET A 218 9.24 18.99 -19.59
C MET A 218 10.19 19.59 -18.56
N THR A 219 11.43 19.90 -18.95
CA THR A 219 12.42 20.53 -18.06
C THR A 219 11.98 21.94 -17.64
N LYS A 220 11.31 22.70 -18.52
CA LYS A 220 10.79 24.04 -18.18
C LYS A 220 9.55 24.02 -17.28
N LEU A 221 8.81 22.92 -17.24
CA LEU A 221 7.64 22.77 -16.37
C LEU A 221 8.00 22.27 -14.97
N GLN A 222 9.16 21.65 -14.79
CA GLN A 222 9.69 21.26 -13.47
C GLN A 222 10.35 22.42 -12.70
N ASP A 223 10.73 23.50 -13.38
CA ASP A 223 11.46 24.64 -12.83
C ASP A 223 10.53 25.77 -12.32
N LYS A 224 9.24 25.50 -12.15
CA LYS A 224 8.20 26.48 -11.81
C LYS A 224 7.21 25.93 -10.80
#